data_AF-A0A847WNF0-F1
#
_entry.id   AF-A0A847WNF0-F1
#
_cell.length_a   1.000
_cell.length_b   1.000
_cell.length_c   1.000
_cell.angle_alpha   90.00
_cell.angle_beta   90.00
_cell.angle_gamma   90.00
#
_symmetry.space_group_name_H-M   'P 1'
#
loop_
_entity.id
_entity.type
_entity.pdbx_description
1 polymer ?
#
loop_
_entity_poly.entity_id
_entity_poly.type
_entity_poly.pdbx_seq_one_letter_code
_entity_poly.pdbx_strand_id
1 'polypeptide(L)'
;MIVRKFKDGSVLEYGKGKFDDWCVYLTRPGILRHAPLDKDYFSRLRELGEIHNSKSIYDDFVDFYKDTNKKIDSNILDKIETLSQKYDNDALEVAVLFTILYMGMVAEENKKHTKLGKRIKRLGMHQVLIEGMEPTVAANYSRGMRWREIDGECNNRGF
;
A
#
# COMPACT_ATOMS: atom_id res chain seq x y z
N MET A 1 -2.94 1.51 17.65
CA MET A 1 -3.57 0.17 17.56
C MET A 1 -2.67 -0.71 16.72
N ILE A 2 -2.07 -1.74 17.32
CA ILE A 2 -1.25 -2.71 16.58
C ILE A 2 -2.13 -3.47 15.60
N VAL A 3 -1.71 -3.54 14.34
CA VAL A 3 -2.40 -4.26 13.27
C VAL A 3 -1.72 -5.58 12.97
N ARG A 4 -0.38 -5.60 12.85
CA ARG A 4 0.38 -6.82 12.57
C ARG A 4 1.76 -6.76 13.23
N LYS A 5 2.19 -7.91 13.75
CA LYS A 5 3.58 -8.18 14.16
C LYS A 5 4.15 -9.23 13.22
N PHE A 6 5.38 -9.04 12.77
CA PHE A 6 6.07 -9.93 11.84
C PHE A 6 7.14 -10.76 12.55
N LYS A 7 7.60 -11.83 11.89
CA LYS A 7 8.53 -12.81 12.49
C LYS A 7 9.88 -12.22 12.88
N ASP A 8 10.35 -11.21 12.17
CA ASP A 8 11.59 -10.49 12.48
C ASP A 8 11.46 -9.53 13.66
N GLY A 9 10.24 -9.34 14.21
CA GLY A 9 9.94 -8.37 15.24
C GLY A 9 9.49 -7.01 14.71
N SER A 10 9.33 -6.85 13.39
CA SER A 10 8.70 -5.66 12.81
C SER A 10 7.24 -5.55 13.25
N VAL A 11 6.76 -4.32 13.41
CA VAL A 11 5.39 -4.02 13.86
C VAL A 11 4.79 -2.93 12.98
N LEU A 12 3.56 -3.17 12.53
CA LEU A 12 2.72 -2.17 11.89
C LEU A 12 1.52 -1.85 12.78
N GLU A 13 1.26 -0.56 12.94
CA GLU A 13 0.19 -0.05 13.78
C GLU A 13 -0.40 1.25 13.23
N TYR A 14 -1.65 1.53 13.60
CA TYR A 14 -2.21 2.87 13.46
C TYR A 14 -1.88 3.73 14.68
N GLY A 15 -1.64 5.00 14.45
CA GLY A 15 -1.55 6.02 15.51
C GLY A 15 -2.04 7.38 15.03
N LYS A 16 -2.06 8.32 15.97
CA LYS A 16 -2.42 9.72 15.69
C LYS A 16 -1.41 10.36 14.75
N GLY A 17 -1.88 10.74 13.57
CA GLY A 17 -1.13 11.52 12.59
C GLY A 17 -1.37 13.02 12.74
N LYS A 18 -0.95 13.79 11.73
CA LYS A 18 -1.18 15.24 11.65
C LYS A 18 -2.64 15.60 11.38
N PHE A 19 -3.38 14.72 10.71
CA PHE A 19 -4.72 15.02 10.18
C PHE A 19 -5.81 14.14 10.81
N ASP A 20 -5.51 12.88 11.09
CA ASP A 20 -6.44 11.88 11.61
C ASP A 20 -5.70 10.81 12.45
N ASP A 21 -6.46 9.85 13.00
CA ASP A 21 -5.94 8.72 13.79
C ASP A 21 -5.59 7.48 12.94
N TRP A 22 -5.49 7.63 11.62
CA TRP A 22 -5.25 6.55 10.66
C TRP A 22 -3.82 6.50 10.12
N CYS A 23 -2.88 7.21 10.76
CA CYS A 23 -1.50 7.22 10.31
C CYS A 23 -0.85 5.85 10.56
N VAL A 24 -0.33 5.25 9.48
CA VAL A 24 0.41 3.99 9.52
C VAL A 24 1.81 4.25 10.05
N TYR A 25 2.21 3.49 11.07
CA TYR A 25 3.56 3.51 11.60
C TYR A 25 4.19 2.13 11.47
N LEU A 26 5.44 2.13 10.98
CA LEU A 26 6.32 0.97 10.92
C LEU A 26 7.41 1.13 11.98
N THR A 27 7.61 0.07 12.75
CA THR A 27 8.78 -0.11 13.60
C THR A 27 9.49 -1.39 13.15
N ARG A 28 10.79 -1.30 12.88
CA ARG A 28 11.64 -2.47 12.58
C ARG A 28 12.64 -2.67 13.72
N PRO A 29 13.22 -3.88 13.90
CA PRO A 29 14.26 -4.10 14.89
C PRO A 29 15.40 -3.07 14.78
N GLY A 30 15.69 -2.37 15.87
CA GLY A 30 16.74 -1.36 15.92
C GLY A 30 16.44 -0.05 15.19
N ILE A 31 15.27 0.10 14.55
CA ILE A 31 14.87 1.31 13.81
C ILE A 31 13.74 2.01 14.56
N LEU A 32 13.88 3.33 14.72
CA LEU A 32 12.83 4.15 15.32
C LEU A 32 11.53 4.07 14.51
N ARG A 33 10.41 3.99 15.24
CA ARG A 33 9.07 4.10 14.70
C ARG A 33 8.93 5.31 13.78
N HIS A 34 8.47 5.10 12.55
CA HIS A 34 8.26 6.16 11.57
C HIS A 34 7.03 5.87 10.70
N ALA A 35 6.51 6.89 10.03
CA ALA A 35 5.44 6.76 9.05
C ALA A 35 6.06 6.54 7.66
N PRO A 36 5.83 5.38 6.99
CA PRO A 36 6.34 5.14 5.64
C PRO A 36 5.75 6.14 4.65
N LEU A 37 6.56 6.65 3.72
CA LEU A 37 6.09 7.55 2.67
C LEU A 37 5.78 6.78 1.39
N ASP A 38 4.82 7.28 0.61
CA ASP A 38 4.42 6.70 -0.68
C ASP A 38 5.62 6.45 -1.60
N LYS A 39 6.54 7.41 -1.69
CA LYS A 39 7.76 7.26 -2.51
C LYS A 39 8.65 6.10 -2.04
N ASP A 40 8.73 5.84 -0.74
CA ASP A 40 9.71 4.89 -0.18
C ASP A 40 9.25 3.46 -0.46
N TYR A 41 7.98 3.16 -0.16
CA TYR A 41 7.43 1.84 -0.44
C TYR A 41 7.20 1.61 -1.94
N PHE A 42 6.90 2.65 -2.73
CA PHE A 42 6.86 2.50 -4.20
C PHE A 42 8.22 2.17 -4.79
N SER A 43 9.30 2.81 -4.33
CA SER A 43 10.66 2.47 -4.76
C SER A 43 10.99 1.02 -4.44
N ARG A 44 10.71 0.57 -3.21
CA ARG A 44 10.99 -0.80 -2.82
C ARG A 44 10.16 -1.82 -3.61
N LEU A 45 8.88 -1.53 -3.87
CA LEU A 45 8.02 -2.39 -4.69
C LEU A 45 8.47 -2.46 -6.14
N ARG A 46 9.01 -1.37 -6.71
CA ARG A 46 9.60 -1.38 -8.05
C ARG A 46 10.82 -2.29 -8.11
N GLU A 47 11.75 -2.15 -7.17
CA GLU A 47 12.94 -3.03 -7.07
C GLU A 47 12.52 -4.51 -6.97
N LEU A 48 11.53 -4.81 -6.13
CA LEU A 48 10.97 -6.15 -6.02
C LEU A 48 10.30 -6.62 -7.31
N GLY A 49 9.67 -5.70 -8.06
CA GLY A 49 9.06 -5.99 -9.36
C GLY A 49 10.09 -6.34 -10.44
N GLU A 50 11.29 -5.75 -10.38
CA GLU A 50 12.39 -6.10 -11.27
C GLU A 50 12.92 -7.53 -11.00
N ILE A 51 12.87 -7.97 -9.73
CA ILE A 51 13.31 -9.31 -9.31
C ILE A 51 12.22 -10.36 -9.57
N HIS A 52 10.98 -10.07 -9.18
CA HIS A 52 9.87 -11.04 -9.08
C HIS A 52 8.76 -10.84 -10.10
N ASN A 53 8.99 -10.00 -11.11
CA ASN A 53 8.02 -9.51 -12.09
C ASN A 53 6.99 -8.53 -11.50
N SER A 54 7.01 -7.28 -11.99
CA SER A 54 6.11 -6.20 -11.54
C SER A 54 4.62 -6.51 -11.69
N LYS A 55 4.25 -7.25 -12.75
CA LYS A 55 2.85 -7.68 -12.95
C LYS A 55 2.43 -8.67 -11.86
N SER A 56 3.30 -9.59 -11.45
CA SER A 56 3.01 -10.53 -10.36
C SER A 56 2.72 -9.82 -9.04
N ILE A 57 3.53 -8.81 -8.69
CA ILE A 57 3.30 -7.97 -7.50
C ILE A 57 1.99 -7.16 -7.62
N TYR A 58 1.73 -6.60 -8.80
CA TYR A 58 0.51 -5.84 -9.04
C TYR A 58 -0.74 -6.71 -8.95
N ASP A 59 -0.73 -7.91 -9.54
CA ASP A 59 -1.87 -8.83 -9.53
C ASP A 59 -2.21 -9.28 -8.10
N ASP A 60 -1.20 -9.58 -7.27
CA ASP A 60 -1.39 -9.92 -5.86
C ASP A 60 -1.92 -8.74 -5.05
N PHE A 61 -1.39 -7.54 -5.31
CA PHE A 61 -1.94 -6.31 -4.73
C PHE A 61 -3.42 -6.16 -5.08
N VAL A 62 -3.79 -6.34 -6.35
CA VAL A 62 -5.17 -6.25 -6.82
C VAL A 62 -6.06 -7.33 -6.19
N ASP A 63 -5.51 -8.49 -5.86
CA ASP A 63 -6.25 -9.58 -5.24
C ASP A 63 -6.79 -9.19 -3.85
N PHE A 64 -5.95 -8.69 -2.95
CA PHE A 64 -6.42 -8.22 -1.63
C PHE A 64 -7.05 -6.81 -1.67
N TYR A 65 -6.71 -5.99 -2.67
CA TYR A 65 -7.37 -4.71 -2.93
C TYR A 65 -8.88 -4.86 -3.08
N LYS A 66 -9.34 -5.89 -3.81
CA LYS A 66 -10.77 -6.12 -4.08
C LYS A 66 -11.58 -6.24 -2.79
N ASP A 67 -11.04 -6.98 -1.83
CA ASP A 67 -11.69 -7.29 -0.56
C ASP A 67 -11.57 -6.17 0.49
N THR A 68 -10.63 -5.24 0.28
CA THR A 68 -10.35 -4.14 1.22
C THR A 68 -11.53 -3.19 1.37
N ASN A 69 -11.89 -2.84 2.60
CA ASN A 69 -12.96 -1.90 2.94
C ASN A 69 -12.54 -0.96 4.08
N LYS A 70 -13.50 -0.39 4.82
CA LYS A 70 -13.26 0.56 5.92
C LYS A 70 -12.74 -0.08 7.21
N LYS A 71 -12.62 -1.39 7.31
CA LYS A 71 -12.18 -2.09 8.52
C LYS A 71 -10.97 -2.96 8.23
N ILE A 72 -10.09 -3.05 9.22
CA ILE A 72 -9.06 -4.08 9.25
C ILE A 72 -9.76 -5.44 9.41
N ASP A 73 -9.36 -6.39 8.58
CA ASP A 73 -9.87 -7.74 8.48
C ASP A 73 -8.67 -8.70 8.57
N SER A 74 -8.70 -9.60 9.56
CA SER A 74 -7.65 -10.59 9.74
C SER A 74 -7.52 -11.53 8.55
N ASN A 75 -8.61 -11.84 7.84
CA ASN A 75 -8.57 -12.71 6.68
C ASN A 75 -7.77 -12.08 5.53
N ILE A 76 -7.85 -10.75 5.38
CA ILE A 76 -7.05 -10.02 4.38
C ILE A 76 -5.57 -10.02 4.80
N LEU A 77 -5.29 -9.84 6.09
CA LEU A 77 -3.92 -9.91 6.59
C LEU A 77 -3.31 -11.31 6.36
N ASP A 78 -4.07 -12.38 6.57
CA ASP A 78 -3.61 -13.76 6.37
C ASP A 78 -3.47 -14.08 4.87
N LYS A 79 -4.35 -13.52 4.04
CA LYS A 79 -4.22 -13.54 2.57
C LYS A 79 -2.91 -12.86 2.13
N ILE A 80 -2.58 -11.69 2.68
CA ILE A 80 -1.32 -11.00 2.39
C ILE A 80 -0.13 -11.87 2.77
N GLU A 81 -0.14 -12.48 3.96
CA GLU A 81 0.95 -13.37 4.40
C GLU A 81 1.13 -14.57 3.45
N THR A 82 0.02 -15.16 3.00
CA THR A 82 0.00 -16.28 2.06
C THR A 82 0.54 -15.89 0.68
N LEU A 83 0.02 -14.80 0.10
CA LEU A 83 0.49 -14.29 -1.19
C LEU A 83 2.00 -13.98 -1.14
N SER A 84 2.46 -13.44 -0.01
CA SER A 84 3.85 -13.03 0.15
C SER A 84 4.83 -14.21 0.17
N GLN A 85 4.40 -15.44 0.49
CA GLN A 85 5.32 -16.59 0.55
C GLN A 85 5.95 -16.94 -0.79
N LYS A 86 5.35 -16.55 -1.92
CA LYS A 86 5.87 -16.87 -3.26
C LYS A 86 7.10 -16.06 -3.67
N TYR A 87 7.49 -15.06 -2.86
CA TYR A 87 8.62 -14.17 -3.13
C TYR A 87 9.90 -14.59 -2.40
N ASP A 88 9.98 -15.85 -1.96
CA ASP A 88 11.18 -16.48 -1.36
C ASP A 88 11.84 -15.61 -0.27
N ASN A 89 13.09 -15.20 -0.48
CA ASN A 89 13.87 -14.40 0.47
C ASN A 89 13.27 -13.01 0.73
N ASP A 90 12.45 -12.51 -0.18
CA ASP A 90 11.76 -11.22 -0.05
C ASP A 90 10.35 -11.35 0.56
N ALA A 91 9.91 -12.56 0.91
CA ALA A 91 8.55 -12.81 1.39
C ALA A 91 8.16 -11.93 2.60
N LEU A 92 9.08 -11.75 3.55
CA LEU A 92 8.86 -10.88 4.71
C LEU A 92 8.70 -9.41 4.29
N GLU A 93 9.53 -8.94 3.37
CA GLU A 93 9.51 -7.55 2.90
C GLU A 93 8.21 -7.25 2.15
N VAL A 94 7.80 -8.16 1.25
CA VAL A 94 6.53 -8.06 0.53
C VAL A 94 5.35 -8.05 1.52
N ALA A 95 5.36 -8.92 2.52
CA ALA A 95 4.30 -8.97 3.53
C ALA A 95 4.17 -7.64 4.28
N VAL A 96 5.29 -7.01 4.64
CA VAL A 96 5.31 -5.69 5.29
C VAL A 96 4.76 -4.61 4.35
N LEU A 97 5.24 -4.54 3.11
CA LEU A 97 4.82 -3.52 2.13
C LEU A 97 3.34 -3.66 1.74
N PHE A 98 2.86 -4.88 1.52
CA PHE A 98 1.45 -5.15 1.25
C PHE A 98 0.57 -4.80 2.45
N THR A 99 1.02 -5.06 3.68
CA THR A 99 0.30 -4.65 4.88
C THR A 99 0.26 -3.13 5.03
N ILE A 100 1.35 -2.41 4.70
CA ILE A 100 1.36 -0.93 4.65
C ILE A 100 0.32 -0.42 3.65
N LEU A 101 0.30 -0.97 2.43
CA LEU A 101 -0.68 -0.61 1.39
C LEU A 101 -2.10 -0.90 1.84
N TYR A 102 -2.36 -2.08 2.41
CA TYR A 102 -3.66 -2.45 2.95
C TYR A 102 -4.14 -1.48 4.02
N MET A 103 -3.29 -1.18 5.01
CA MET A 103 -3.61 -0.21 6.05
C MET A 103 -3.82 1.20 5.48
N GLY A 104 -3.03 1.60 4.48
CA GLY A 104 -3.21 2.85 3.76
C GLY A 104 -4.56 2.93 3.07
N MET A 105 -4.99 1.86 2.39
CA MET A 105 -6.29 1.79 1.74
C MET A 105 -7.46 1.88 2.73
N VAL A 106 -7.39 1.16 3.85
CA VAL A 106 -8.38 1.26 4.93
C VAL A 106 -8.45 2.69 5.47
N ALA A 107 -7.31 3.36 5.62
CA ALA A 107 -7.27 4.77 6.02
C ALA A 107 -7.96 5.68 4.99
N GLU A 108 -7.66 5.52 3.69
CA GLU A 108 -8.29 6.29 2.61
C GLU A 108 -9.81 6.10 2.54
N GLU A 109 -10.30 4.90 2.80
CA GLU A 109 -11.73 4.57 2.88
C GLU A 109 -12.43 5.25 4.07
N ASN A 110 -11.71 5.53 5.16
CA ASN A 110 -12.24 6.18 6.35
C ASN A 110 -12.11 7.71 6.34
N LYS A 111 -11.36 8.29 5.40
CA LYS A 111 -11.23 9.75 5.31
C LYS A 111 -12.58 10.41 5.11
N LYS A 112 -12.87 11.39 5.96
CA LYS A 112 -14.11 12.16 5.90
C LYS A 112 -14.26 12.79 4.51
N HIS A 113 -15.42 12.59 3.89
CA HIS A 113 -15.74 13.09 2.54
C HIS A 113 -14.88 12.53 1.39
N THR A 114 -14.16 11.42 1.59
CA THR A 114 -13.46 10.74 0.49
C THR A 114 -14.41 10.42 -0.66
N LYS A 115 -13.93 10.61 -1.90
CA LYS A 115 -14.66 10.29 -3.14
C LYS A 115 -14.01 9.14 -3.92
N LEU A 116 -12.70 8.97 -3.75
CA LEU A 116 -11.90 7.95 -4.44
C LEU A 116 -11.62 6.74 -3.55
N GLY A 117 -11.49 6.95 -2.24
CA GLY A 117 -11.14 5.88 -1.29
C GLY A 117 -9.83 5.20 -1.68
N LYS A 118 -9.82 3.86 -1.58
CA LYS A 118 -8.64 3.02 -1.89
C LYS A 118 -8.14 3.14 -3.33
N ARG A 119 -8.94 3.64 -4.28
CA ARG A 119 -8.55 3.77 -5.70
C ARG A 119 -7.29 4.62 -5.88
N ILE A 120 -7.04 5.60 -5.01
CA ILE A 120 -5.83 6.42 -5.09
C ILE A 120 -4.55 5.58 -4.87
N LYS A 121 -4.60 4.56 -4.02
CA LYS A 121 -3.47 3.65 -3.80
C LYS A 121 -3.29 2.70 -4.97
N ARG A 122 -4.38 2.23 -5.58
CA ARG A 122 -4.30 1.42 -6.82
C ARG A 122 -3.75 2.20 -8.00
N LEU A 123 -4.08 3.49 -8.13
CA LEU A 123 -3.52 4.35 -9.16
C LEU A 123 -1.99 4.42 -9.05
N GLY A 124 -1.46 4.74 -7.88
CA GLY A 124 -0.01 4.77 -7.67
C GLY A 124 0.67 3.42 -7.93
N MET A 125 0.07 2.31 -7.48
CA MET A 125 0.58 0.96 -7.75
C MET A 125 0.60 0.63 -9.25
N HIS A 126 -0.46 0.97 -9.99
CA HIS A 126 -0.52 0.75 -11.43
C HIS A 126 0.53 1.59 -12.16
N GLN A 127 0.66 2.87 -11.80
CA GLN A 127 1.66 3.76 -12.39
C GLN A 127 3.09 3.21 -12.20
N VAL A 128 3.43 2.74 -11.01
CA VAL A 128 4.79 2.26 -10.72
C VAL A 128 5.05 0.89 -11.35
N LEU A 129 4.16 -0.08 -11.16
CA LEU A 129 4.43 -1.47 -11.53
C LEU A 129 4.02 -1.84 -12.97
N ILE A 130 3.05 -1.14 -13.54
CA ILE A 130 2.54 -1.43 -14.89
C ILE A 130 3.04 -0.41 -15.91
N GLU A 131 3.00 0.89 -15.58
CA GLU A 131 3.47 1.95 -16.48
C GLU A 131 4.97 2.24 -16.35
N GLY A 132 5.65 1.67 -15.35
CA GLY A 132 7.07 1.93 -15.10
C GLY A 132 7.36 3.38 -14.69
N MET A 133 6.37 4.08 -14.16
CA MET A 133 6.52 5.46 -13.70
C MET A 133 7.48 5.52 -12.52
N GLU A 134 8.34 6.55 -12.51
CA GLU A 134 9.25 6.80 -11.40
C GLU A 134 8.49 6.92 -10.06
N PRO A 135 8.89 6.20 -8.99
CA PRO A 135 8.19 6.18 -7.70
C PRO A 135 7.91 7.56 -7.10
N THR A 136 8.87 8.49 -7.24
CA THR A 136 8.71 9.87 -6.75
C THR A 136 7.67 10.64 -7.56
N VAL A 137 7.57 10.38 -8.86
CA VAL A 137 6.55 10.99 -9.73
C VAL A 137 5.17 10.43 -9.37
N ALA A 138 5.03 9.11 -9.28
CA ALA A 138 3.77 8.45 -8.91
C ALA A 138 3.26 8.90 -7.52
N ALA A 139 4.16 8.99 -6.53
CA ALA A 139 3.82 9.45 -5.17
C ALA A 139 3.29 10.90 -5.13
N ASN A 140 3.67 11.74 -6.10
CA ASN A 140 3.22 13.13 -6.18
C ASN A 140 2.19 13.37 -7.27
N TYR A 141 1.85 12.37 -8.08
CA TYR A 141 1.06 12.52 -9.29
C TYR A 141 -0.30 13.18 -9.02
N SER A 142 -1.00 12.73 -7.98
CA SER A 142 -2.33 13.23 -7.63
C SER A 142 -2.33 14.55 -6.85
N ARG A 143 -1.15 15.13 -6.56
CA ARG A 143 -1.04 16.31 -5.69
C ARG A 143 -1.63 17.53 -6.38
N GLY A 144 -2.68 18.10 -5.80
CA GLY A 144 -3.36 19.29 -6.32
C GLY A 144 -4.41 19.01 -7.40
N MET A 145 -4.56 17.76 -7.84
CA MET A 145 -5.63 17.36 -8.76
C MET A 145 -6.99 17.31 -8.06
N ARG A 146 -8.06 17.61 -8.80
CA ARG A 146 -9.43 17.41 -8.34
C ARG A 146 -9.77 15.93 -8.39
N TRP A 147 -10.62 15.49 -7.48
CA TRP A 147 -11.00 14.07 -7.41
C TRP A 147 -11.62 13.52 -8.71
N ARG A 148 -12.31 14.36 -9.50
CA ARG A 148 -12.89 13.95 -10.79
C ARG A 148 -11.84 13.68 -11.87
N GLU A 149 -10.71 14.38 -11.81
CA GLU A 149 -9.59 14.16 -12.74
C GLU A 149 -8.93 12.82 -12.41
N ILE A 150 -8.67 12.59 -11.12
CA ILE A 150 -8.11 11.32 -10.64
C ILE A 150 -9.08 10.15 -10.91
N ASP A 151 -10.39 10.37 -10.77
CA ASP A 151 -11.42 9.38 -11.14
C ASP A 151 -11.31 9.01 -12.62
N GLY A 152 -11.17 10.00 -13.51
CA GLY A 152 -10.92 9.78 -14.93
C GLY A 152 -9.64 8.98 -15.19
N GLU A 153 -8.54 9.30 -14.49
CA GLU A 153 -7.28 8.56 -14.60
C GLU A 153 -7.41 7.08 -14.21
N CYS A 154 -8.20 6.79 -13.16
CA CYS A 154 -8.49 5.42 -12.74
C CYS A 154 -9.36 4.70 -13.80
N ASN A 155 -10.43 5.35 -14.26
CA ASN A 155 -11.35 4.78 -15.25
C ASN A 155 -10.62 4.45 -16.57
N ASN A 156 -9.71 5.32 -17.02
CA ASN A 156 -8.89 5.12 -18.22
C ASN A 156 -7.96 3.89 -18.11
N ARG A 157 -7.62 3.47 -16.89
CA ARG A 157 -6.82 2.26 -16.59
C ARG A 157 -7.69 1.05 -16.24
N GLY A 158 -9.01 1.19 -16.33
CA GLY A 158 -9.96 0.10 -16.15
C GLY A 158 -10.31 -0.23 -14.69
N PHE A 159 -10.24 0.73 -13.77
CA PHE A 159 -10.62 0.51 -12.36
C PHE A 159 -11.15 1.75 -11.62
#